data_AF-A0A2N9IAU7-F1
#
_entry.id   AF-A0A2N9IAU7-F1
#
_cell.length_a   1.000
_cell.length_b   1.000
_cell.length_c   1.000
_cell.angle_alpha   90.00
_cell.angle_beta   90.00
_cell.angle_gamma   90.00
#
_symmetry.space_group_name_H-M   'P 1'
#
loop_
_entity.id
_entity.type
_entity.pdbx_description
1 polymer ?
#
loop_
_entity_poly.entity_id
_entity_poly.type
_entity_poly.pdbx_seq_one_letter_code
_entity_poly.pdbx_strand_id
1 'polypeptide(L)'
;MRPGSMLPWLLLLLLLSLFSTISHGFVTPRTMLNSLSGSSNYLTQEELWFNQTLDHFSPYDQRRFQQRYYEFLDHFRLPDGPIFLKICGESACTGIANDYISDSLNSKLNRANVENPWFVFGVSYPGALSAWFRLKFPHLTCGSLASSAVVLSVYNFPEFDQQIGESAGAECKAALQETNQLVEQRLATEGKSVKTLFGASELEIDGDFFYFLADAAVIAFQYGNPDKLCSPLVEAKKAGDDLVNAYAKYVNEYYLGSFGVNVQTYNQKHLKNTALSEDSSDRLWWFQVCTEVAYFQIWRDLTRSGEVSPDLEPPRDGKQTPRERRESLTASKRREGEERARSCRCRSYRELVPVKKMPRAGEEDAAPVKKLP
;
A
#
# COMPACT_ATOMS: atom_id res chain seq x y z
N MET A 1 -32.21 38.62 52.15
CA MET A 1 -30.79 38.44 52.53
C MET A 1 -30.57 37.05 53.12
N ARG A 2 -29.98 36.15 52.34
CA ARG A 2 -28.95 35.16 52.76
C ARG A 2 -28.25 34.74 51.45
N PRO A 3 -27.05 35.25 51.17
CA PRO A 3 -26.30 34.89 49.97
C PRO A 3 -25.50 33.61 50.30
N GLY A 4 -25.85 32.49 49.69
CA GLY A 4 -25.15 31.25 50.02
C GLY A 4 -25.71 30.00 49.39
N SER A 5 -25.65 29.89 48.06
CA SER A 5 -25.67 28.58 47.37
C SER A 5 -25.22 28.61 45.90
N MET A 6 -24.54 29.67 45.44
CA MET A 6 -24.03 29.72 44.05
C MET A 6 -22.66 29.05 43.88
N LEU A 7 -21.95 28.78 44.98
CA LEU A 7 -20.60 28.21 44.97
C LEU A 7 -20.53 26.76 44.40
N PRO A 8 -21.49 25.84 44.68
CA PRO A 8 -21.44 24.49 44.13
C PRO A 8 -21.66 24.46 42.62
N TRP A 9 -22.52 25.35 42.11
CA TRP A 9 -22.86 25.43 40.69
C TRP A 9 -21.74 26.06 39.85
N LEU A 10 -21.04 27.06 40.40
CA LEU A 10 -19.84 27.65 39.79
C LEU A 10 -18.68 26.64 39.74
N LEU A 11 -18.50 25.82 40.78
CA LEU A 11 -17.50 24.74 40.79
C LEU A 11 -17.82 23.63 39.79
N LEU A 12 -19.10 23.26 39.63
CA LEU A 12 -19.54 22.27 38.65
C LEU A 12 -19.35 22.76 37.20
N LEU A 13 -19.63 24.04 36.94
CA LEU A 13 -19.41 24.66 35.62
C LEU A 13 -17.91 24.82 35.29
N LEU A 14 -17.07 25.15 36.28
CA LEU A 14 -15.61 25.16 36.12
C LEU A 14 -15.05 23.76 35.83
N LEU A 15 -15.53 22.73 36.55
CA LEU A 15 -15.18 21.33 36.29
C LEU A 15 -15.62 20.88 34.88
N LEU A 16 -16.82 21.25 34.42
CA LEU A 16 -17.29 20.94 33.07
C LEU A 16 -16.50 21.69 31.97
N SER A 17 -16.06 22.93 32.23
CA SER A 17 -15.20 23.66 31.29
C SER A 17 -13.77 23.11 31.21
N LEU A 18 -13.27 22.46 32.27
CA LEU A 18 -11.97 21.77 32.28
C LEU A 18 -12.01 20.42 31.54
N PHE A 19 -13.20 19.82 31.38
CA PHE A 19 -13.39 18.58 30.60
C PHE A 19 -13.55 18.82 29.09
N SER A 20 -13.98 20.01 28.66
CA SER A 20 -14.11 20.34 27.23
C SER A 20 -12.79 20.66 26.51
N THR A 21 -11.68 20.82 27.25
CA THR A 21 -10.35 21.05 26.64
C THR A 21 -9.53 19.77 26.42
N ILE A 22 -10.11 18.57 26.63
CA ILE A 22 -9.45 17.28 26.36
C ILE A 22 -10.05 16.57 25.13
N SER A 23 -10.97 17.22 24.40
CA SER A 23 -11.61 16.62 23.21
C SER A 23 -10.92 16.94 21.88
N HIS A 24 -9.75 17.56 21.88
CA HIS A 24 -8.88 17.53 20.71
C HIS A 24 -8.08 16.24 20.75
N GLY A 25 -8.61 15.22 20.09
CA GLY A 25 -7.88 14.02 19.72
C GLY A 25 -6.72 14.41 18.81
N PHE A 26 -5.60 14.84 19.39
CA PHE A 26 -4.31 14.75 18.74
C PHE A 26 -4.06 13.27 18.51
N VAL A 27 -4.27 12.81 17.27
CA VAL A 27 -3.71 11.54 16.82
C VAL A 27 -2.20 11.72 16.93
N THR A 28 -1.60 11.08 17.93
CA THR A 28 -0.16 11.07 18.11
C THR A 28 0.49 10.47 16.87
N PRO A 29 1.53 11.10 16.28
CA PRO A 29 2.27 10.51 15.17
C PRO A 29 2.78 9.12 15.58
N ARG A 30 2.69 8.13 14.66
CA ARG A 30 3.13 6.73 14.90
C ARG A 30 4.56 6.63 15.46
N THR A 31 5.41 7.61 15.20
CA THR A 31 6.76 7.72 15.75
C THR A 31 6.79 7.88 17.28
N MET A 32 5.80 8.53 17.90
CA MET A 32 5.70 8.61 19.37
C MET A 32 5.11 7.35 20.02
N LEU A 33 4.26 6.60 19.30
CA LEU A 33 3.80 5.27 19.75
C LEU A 33 4.95 4.26 19.82
N ASN A 34 5.90 4.34 18.88
CA ASN A 34 7.13 3.53 18.94
C ASN A 34 8.11 3.98 20.02
N SER A 35 8.07 5.25 20.45
CA SER A 35 9.01 5.81 21.44
C SER A 35 8.54 5.69 22.90
N LEU A 36 7.28 5.32 23.16
CA LEU A 36 6.71 5.20 24.52
C LEU A 36 6.51 3.75 24.98
N SER A 37 6.86 2.74 24.18
CA SER A 37 6.90 1.34 24.63
C SER A 37 8.25 1.03 25.29
N GLY A 38 8.36 1.35 26.57
CA GLY A 38 9.34 0.72 27.46
C GLY A 38 8.94 -0.73 27.77
N SER A 39 9.00 -1.60 26.76
CA SER A 39 8.97 -3.07 26.86
C SER A 39 9.47 -3.62 25.52
N SER A 40 10.03 -4.84 25.49
CA SER A 40 10.48 -5.48 24.24
C SER A 40 9.49 -5.27 23.10
N ASN A 41 9.94 -4.71 21.96
CA ASN A 41 9.10 -4.47 20.77
C ASN A 41 8.46 -5.76 20.22
N TYR A 42 8.96 -6.92 20.64
CA TYR A 42 8.49 -8.24 20.24
C TYR A 42 8.12 -9.07 21.45
N LEU A 43 7.03 -9.83 21.33
CA LEU A 43 6.65 -10.89 22.26
C LEU A 43 7.51 -12.13 22.03
N THR A 44 7.82 -12.42 20.76
CA THR A 44 8.76 -13.48 20.39
C THR A 44 9.45 -13.14 19.07
N GLN A 45 10.68 -13.64 18.92
CA GLN A 45 11.39 -13.74 17.65
C GLN A 45 11.94 -15.16 17.43
N GLU A 46 11.52 -16.12 18.25
CA GLU A 46 11.93 -17.51 18.12
C GLU A 46 11.35 -18.10 16.83
N GLU A 47 12.23 -18.49 15.92
CA GLU A 47 11.84 -19.01 14.61
C GLU A 47 11.49 -20.48 14.72
N LEU A 48 10.24 -20.80 14.39
CA LEU A 48 9.78 -22.16 14.22
C LEU A 48 9.58 -22.46 12.75
N TRP A 49 9.66 -23.73 12.39
CA TRP A 49 9.61 -24.19 11.01
C TRP A 49 8.68 -25.37 10.88
N PHE A 50 7.88 -25.38 9.82
CA PHE A 50 7.08 -26.54 9.46
C PHE A 50 7.23 -26.90 7.98
N ASN A 51 7.09 -28.20 7.70
CA ASN A 51 7.19 -28.74 6.35
C ASN A 51 5.93 -28.40 5.55
N GLN A 52 6.00 -27.43 4.65
CA GLN A 52 4.90 -27.03 3.78
C GLN A 52 4.99 -27.72 2.41
N THR A 53 3.83 -28.08 1.84
CA THR A 53 3.75 -28.59 0.46
C THR A 53 4.08 -27.49 -0.54
N LEU A 54 4.91 -27.78 -1.55
CA LEU A 54 5.32 -26.77 -2.52
C LEU A 54 4.18 -26.35 -3.47
N ASP A 55 3.38 -27.31 -3.94
CA ASP A 55 2.27 -27.05 -4.85
C ASP A 55 1.00 -27.76 -4.36
N HIS A 56 0.07 -27.00 -3.78
CA HIS A 56 -1.21 -27.52 -3.30
C HIS A 56 -2.22 -27.83 -4.42
N PHE A 57 -1.95 -27.43 -5.67
CA PHE A 57 -2.85 -27.62 -6.81
C PHE A 57 -2.48 -28.83 -7.66
N SER A 58 -1.29 -29.39 -7.47
CA SER A 58 -0.82 -30.60 -8.17
C SER A 58 -0.74 -31.78 -7.20
N PRO A 59 -1.63 -32.80 -7.31
CA PRO A 59 -1.55 -33.99 -6.45
C PRO A 59 -0.30 -34.85 -6.72
N TYR A 60 0.41 -34.60 -7.83
CA TYR A 60 1.61 -35.32 -8.22
C TYR A 60 2.89 -34.69 -7.66
N ASP A 61 2.85 -33.43 -7.23
CA ASP A 61 4.01 -32.77 -6.66
C ASP A 61 4.09 -33.06 -5.16
N GLN A 62 5.13 -33.81 -4.77
CA GLN A 62 5.38 -34.19 -3.38
C GLN A 62 6.49 -33.34 -2.74
N ARG A 63 7.04 -32.35 -3.46
CA ARG A 63 8.10 -31.49 -2.95
C ARG A 63 7.58 -30.65 -1.79
N ARG A 64 8.47 -30.39 -0.84
CA ARG A 64 8.19 -29.61 0.36
C ARG A 64 9.27 -28.56 0.57
N PHE A 65 8.93 -27.52 1.32
CA PHE A 65 9.87 -26.51 1.78
C PHE A 65 9.61 -26.17 3.26
N GLN A 66 10.62 -25.62 3.93
CA GLN A 66 10.45 -25.15 5.30
C GLN A 66 9.77 -23.78 5.28
N GLN A 67 8.56 -23.70 5.84
CA GLN A 67 7.87 -22.43 6.06
C GLN A 67 8.13 -21.96 7.48
N ARG A 68 8.67 -20.75 7.63
CA ARG A 68 8.90 -20.11 8.93
C ARG A 68 7.59 -19.63 9.53
N TYR A 69 7.44 -19.78 10.84
CA TYR A 69 6.38 -19.17 11.63
C TYR A 69 6.91 -18.80 13.01
N TYR A 70 6.10 -18.05 13.75
CA TYR A 70 6.37 -17.62 15.12
C TYR A 70 5.14 -17.96 15.95
N GLU A 71 5.34 -18.31 17.22
CA GLU A 71 4.25 -18.56 18.16
C GLU A 71 4.50 -17.87 19.50
N PHE A 72 3.42 -17.41 20.12
CA PHE A 72 3.45 -16.82 21.45
C PHE A 72 2.28 -17.37 22.24
N LEU A 73 2.57 -18.25 23.20
CA LEU A 73 1.59 -19.07 23.89
C LEU A 73 1.37 -18.67 25.36
N ASP A 74 2.06 -17.64 25.86
CA ASP A 74 2.01 -17.25 27.28
C ASP A 74 0.60 -16.94 27.78
N HIS A 75 -0.25 -16.40 26.91
CA HIS A 75 -1.66 -16.11 27.21
C HIS A 75 -2.63 -17.20 26.74
N PHE A 76 -2.14 -18.21 26.01
CA PHE A 76 -2.97 -19.27 25.45
C PHE A 76 -3.44 -20.23 26.55
N ARG A 77 -4.73 -20.56 26.53
CA ARG A 77 -5.36 -21.41 27.54
C ARG A 77 -5.98 -22.63 26.87
N LEU A 78 -5.55 -23.82 27.27
CA LEU A 78 -6.22 -25.05 26.87
C LEU A 78 -7.51 -25.26 27.69
N PRO A 79 -8.61 -25.76 27.09
CA PRO A 79 -8.80 -26.15 25.69
C PRO A 79 -9.52 -25.10 24.81
N ASP A 80 -9.90 -23.94 25.36
CA ASP A 80 -10.88 -23.02 24.75
C ASP A 80 -10.27 -21.66 24.31
N GLY A 81 -8.95 -21.50 24.40
CA GLY A 81 -8.27 -20.26 24.07
C GLY A 81 -8.39 -19.92 22.58
N PRO A 82 -8.71 -18.67 22.20
CA PRO A 82 -8.70 -18.27 20.80
C PRO A 82 -7.28 -18.31 20.23
N ILE A 83 -7.15 -18.62 18.95
CA ILE A 83 -5.89 -18.55 18.21
C ILE A 83 -5.94 -17.36 17.25
N PHE A 84 -4.95 -16.48 17.32
CA PHE A 84 -4.82 -15.34 16.42
C PHE A 84 -3.73 -15.59 15.39
N LEU A 85 -4.17 -15.83 14.16
CA LEU A 85 -3.28 -16.05 13.03
C LEU A 85 -3.03 -14.72 12.31
N LYS A 86 -1.77 -14.24 12.31
CA LYS A 86 -1.34 -13.05 11.57
C LYS A 86 -0.60 -13.47 10.31
N ILE A 87 -1.03 -12.95 9.16
CA ILE A 87 -0.38 -13.23 7.86
C ILE A 87 0.62 -12.09 7.55
N CYS A 88 1.84 -12.45 7.14
CA CYS A 88 2.93 -11.49 6.89
C CYS A 88 2.82 -10.76 5.53
N GLY A 89 2.19 -11.39 4.54
CA GLY A 89 1.98 -10.80 3.21
C GLY A 89 3.21 -10.82 2.32
N GLU A 90 3.59 -9.65 1.83
CA GLU A 90 4.58 -9.40 0.77
C GLU A 90 6.03 -9.38 1.24
N SER A 91 6.29 -9.47 2.55
CA SER A 91 7.63 -9.46 3.13
C SER A 91 7.78 -10.46 4.27
N ALA A 92 9.03 -10.73 4.64
CA ALA A 92 9.34 -11.67 5.72
C ALA A 92 8.97 -11.06 7.09
N CYS A 93 8.16 -11.77 7.88
CA CYS A 93 8.02 -11.43 9.30
C CYS A 93 9.31 -11.69 10.06
N THR A 94 9.57 -10.85 11.06
CA THR A 94 10.74 -10.89 11.96
C THR A 94 10.40 -11.28 13.41
N GLY A 95 9.15 -11.64 13.67
CA GLY A 95 8.65 -12.01 14.99
C GLY A 95 7.17 -11.61 15.19
N ILE A 96 6.67 -11.87 16.40
CA ILE A 96 5.36 -11.37 16.85
C ILE A 96 5.61 -10.07 17.62
N ALA A 97 5.12 -8.96 17.07
CA ALA A 97 5.22 -7.66 17.71
C ALA A 97 4.41 -7.63 19.02
N ASN A 98 4.90 -6.88 19.99
CA ASN A 98 4.16 -6.57 21.22
C ASN A 98 3.11 -5.49 20.94
N ASP A 99 2.05 -5.90 20.22
CA ASP A 99 0.93 -5.05 19.85
C ASP A 99 -0.36 -5.42 20.60
N TYR A 100 -1.35 -4.53 20.52
CA TYR A 100 -2.64 -4.72 21.20
C TYR A 100 -3.35 -6.04 20.83
N ILE A 101 -3.18 -6.50 19.58
CA ILE A 101 -3.83 -7.72 19.08
C ILE A 101 -3.13 -8.94 19.69
N SER A 102 -1.79 -8.94 19.71
CA SER A 102 -1.01 -10.07 20.18
C SER A 102 -0.97 -10.20 21.71
N ASP A 103 -0.96 -9.10 22.46
CA ASP A 103 -0.86 -9.13 23.93
C ASP A 103 -2.23 -8.93 24.62
N SER A 104 -2.88 -7.80 24.37
CA SER A 104 -4.07 -7.38 25.13
C SER A 104 -5.34 -8.16 24.77
N LEU A 105 -5.55 -8.46 23.49
CA LEU A 105 -6.72 -9.20 23.04
C LEU A 105 -6.70 -10.65 23.55
N ASN A 106 -5.52 -11.28 23.53
CA ASN A 106 -5.35 -12.66 23.96
C ASN A 106 -5.55 -12.79 25.47
N SER A 107 -4.99 -11.85 26.24
CA SER A 107 -5.19 -11.76 27.69
C SER A 107 -6.64 -11.55 28.11
N LYS A 108 -7.44 -10.81 27.33
CA LYS A 108 -8.81 -10.39 27.71
C LYS A 108 -9.90 -11.39 27.39
N LEU A 109 -9.69 -12.29 26.42
CA LEU A 109 -10.74 -13.19 25.94
C LEU A 109 -10.80 -14.48 26.76
N ASN A 110 -11.52 -14.42 27.88
CA ASN A 110 -11.87 -15.59 28.69
C ASN A 110 -13.15 -16.26 28.15
N ARG A 111 -13.03 -17.01 27.05
CA ARG A 111 -14.15 -17.79 26.50
C ARG A 111 -14.05 -19.23 27.01
N ALA A 112 -15.19 -19.80 27.38
CA ALA A 112 -15.34 -21.20 27.77
C ALA A 112 -16.33 -21.89 26.82
N ASN A 113 -16.18 -23.19 26.61
CA ASN A 113 -17.06 -24.04 25.78
C ASN A 113 -17.03 -23.72 24.28
N VAL A 114 -15.90 -23.25 23.73
CA VAL A 114 -15.67 -23.12 22.28
C VAL A 114 -14.29 -23.68 21.98
N GLU A 115 -14.24 -24.80 21.26
CA GLU A 115 -12.98 -25.46 20.93
C GLU A 115 -12.12 -24.52 20.04
N ASN A 116 -11.01 -24.03 20.60
CA ASN A 116 -9.95 -23.22 19.98
C ASN A 116 -10.37 -22.38 18.75
N PRO A 117 -11.14 -21.29 18.91
CA PRO A 117 -11.61 -20.49 17.77
C PRO A 117 -10.46 -19.72 17.10
N TRP A 118 -10.28 -19.90 15.79
CA TRP A 118 -9.24 -19.21 15.01
C TRP A 118 -9.75 -17.90 14.44
N PHE A 119 -9.03 -16.81 14.68
CA PHE A 119 -9.25 -15.51 14.04
C PHE A 119 -8.05 -15.13 13.21
N VAL A 120 -8.30 -14.66 11.99
CA VAL A 120 -7.22 -14.27 11.06
C VAL A 120 -7.13 -12.75 11.00
N PHE A 121 -5.90 -12.23 11.03
CA PHE A 121 -5.62 -10.81 11.05
C PHE A 121 -4.66 -10.43 9.93
N GLY A 122 -4.90 -9.27 9.34
CA GLY A 122 -3.99 -8.68 8.37
C GLY A 122 -4.32 -7.21 8.08
N VAL A 123 -3.31 -6.51 7.56
CA VAL A 123 -3.41 -5.13 7.08
C VAL A 123 -2.90 -5.06 5.64
N SER A 124 -3.41 -4.16 4.79
CA SER A 124 -2.97 -4.05 3.38
C SER A 124 -3.23 -5.35 2.60
N TYR A 125 -2.27 -5.85 1.81
CA TYR A 125 -2.35 -7.15 1.14
C TYR A 125 -2.62 -8.32 2.11
N PRO A 126 -1.93 -8.44 3.26
CA PRO A 126 -2.32 -9.40 4.30
C PRO A 126 -3.76 -9.23 4.80
N GLY A 127 -4.31 -8.03 4.78
CA GLY A 127 -5.72 -7.79 5.08
C GLY A 127 -6.64 -8.45 4.05
N ALA A 128 -6.26 -8.38 2.76
CA ALA A 128 -6.96 -9.09 1.69
C ALA A 128 -6.85 -10.61 1.87
N LEU A 129 -5.64 -11.13 2.17
CA LEU A 129 -5.42 -12.54 2.50
C LEU A 129 -6.28 -13.00 3.69
N SER A 130 -6.37 -12.18 4.74
CA SER A 130 -7.22 -12.44 5.91
C SER A 130 -8.70 -12.58 5.53
N ALA A 131 -9.23 -11.68 4.69
CA ALA A 131 -10.59 -11.77 4.17
C ALA A 131 -10.81 -13.01 3.29
N TRP A 132 -9.91 -13.25 2.32
CA TRP A 132 -10.01 -14.36 1.39
C TRP A 132 -9.84 -15.73 2.06
N PHE A 133 -8.98 -15.83 3.07
CA PHE A 133 -8.79 -17.06 3.85
C PHE A 133 -10.07 -17.43 4.60
N ARG A 134 -10.73 -16.46 5.25
CA ARG A 134 -12.04 -16.67 5.87
C ARG A 134 -13.09 -17.10 4.86
N LEU A 135 -13.12 -16.46 3.68
CA LEU A 135 -14.08 -16.77 2.62
C LEU A 135 -13.92 -18.19 2.08
N LYS A 136 -12.66 -18.65 1.88
CA LYS A 136 -12.35 -19.97 1.31
C LYS A 136 -12.35 -21.10 2.33
N PHE A 137 -11.94 -20.82 3.56
CA PHE A 137 -11.83 -21.82 4.63
C PHE A 137 -12.67 -21.42 5.87
N PRO A 138 -14.00 -21.25 5.72
CA PRO A 138 -14.83 -20.83 6.83
C PRO A 138 -14.99 -21.91 7.91
N HIS A 139 -14.64 -23.16 7.61
CA HIS A 139 -14.62 -24.28 8.56
C HIS A 139 -13.37 -24.31 9.44
N LEU A 140 -12.30 -23.59 9.06
CA LEU A 140 -11.05 -23.49 9.84
C LEU A 140 -10.97 -22.23 10.70
N THR A 141 -11.91 -21.29 10.53
CA THR A 141 -11.86 -19.97 11.17
C THR A 141 -13.20 -19.62 11.79
N CYS A 142 -13.19 -18.75 12.78
CA CYS A 142 -14.39 -18.15 13.37
C CYS A 142 -14.64 -16.74 12.87
N GLY A 143 -13.58 -16.02 12.48
CA GLY A 143 -13.69 -14.67 11.92
C GLY A 143 -12.38 -14.16 11.36
N SER A 144 -12.42 -12.99 10.75
CA SER A 144 -11.24 -12.29 10.26
C SER A 144 -11.34 -10.79 10.49
N LEU A 145 -10.19 -10.15 10.74
CA LEU A 145 -10.00 -8.71 10.70
C LEU A 145 -9.16 -8.38 9.46
N ALA A 146 -9.78 -7.66 8.52
CA ALA A 146 -9.18 -7.24 7.27
C ALA A 146 -9.03 -5.71 7.26
N SER A 147 -7.94 -5.21 7.84
CA SER A 147 -7.71 -3.77 8.02
C SER A 147 -7.12 -3.14 6.76
N SER A 148 -7.69 -2.03 6.26
CA SER A 148 -7.21 -1.36 5.05
C SER A 148 -6.94 -2.34 3.89
N ALA A 149 -7.80 -3.35 3.78
CA ALA A 149 -7.56 -4.51 2.95
C ALA A 149 -7.83 -4.21 1.47
N VAL A 150 -6.84 -4.45 0.63
CA VAL A 150 -6.97 -4.33 -0.83
C VAL A 150 -7.65 -5.59 -1.41
N VAL A 151 -8.94 -5.76 -1.09
CA VAL A 151 -9.70 -6.99 -1.44
C VAL A 151 -10.13 -7.07 -2.90
N LEU A 152 -10.18 -5.93 -3.60
CA LEU A 152 -10.61 -5.83 -4.99
C LEU A 152 -9.39 -5.66 -5.90
N SER A 153 -9.04 -6.68 -6.68
CA SER A 153 -8.00 -6.59 -7.71
C SER A 153 -8.42 -5.64 -8.83
N VAL A 154 -7.75 -4.51 -8.96
CA VAL A 154 -8.05 -3.49 -9.98
C VAL A 154 -6.92 -3.45 -11.00
N TYR A 155 -7.23 -3.76 -12.27
CA TYR A 155 -6.22 -3.74 -13.33
C TYR A 155 -5.69 -2.32 -13.57
N ASN A 156 -6.58 -1.40 -13.94
CA ASN A 156 -6.27 0.01 -14.13
C ASN A 156 -6.88 0.79 -12.97
N PHE A 157 -6.05 1.35 -12.09
CA PHE A 157 -6.50 1.97 -10.85
C PHE A 157 -6.27 3.48 -10.79
N PRO A 158 -7.00 4.28 -11.61
CA PRO A 158 -6.87 5.74 -11.60
C PRO A 158 -7.47 6.43 -10.38
N GLU A 159 -8.43 5.78 -9.71
CA GLU A 159 -9.08 6.33 -8.52
C GLU A 159 -8.09 6.50 -7.36
N PHE A 160 -7.01 5.71 -7.35
CA PHE A 160 -5.92 5.86 -6.39
C PHE A 160 -5.28 7.25 -6.50
N ASP A 161 -4.76 7.60 -7.68
CA ASP A 161 -4.14 8.91 -7.92
C ASP A 161 -5.14 10.06 -7.79
N GLN A 162 -6.42 9.84 -8.12
CA GLN A 162 -7.47 10.81 -7.87
C GLN A 162 -7.58 11.14 -6.38
N GLN A 163 -7.66 10.12 -5.52
CA GLN A 163 -7.75 10.30 -4.08
C GLN A 163 -6.49 10.98 -3.51
N ILE A 164 -5.31 10.67 -4.06
CA ILE A 164 -4.07 11.38 -3.70
C ILE A 164 -4.17 12.86 -4.04
N GLY A 165 -4.66 13.19 -5.23
CA GLY A 165 -4.88 14.57 -5.66
C GLY A 165 -5.91 15.32 -4.82
N GLU A 166 -6.97 14.65 -4.38
CA GLU A 166 -7.95 15.21 -3.43
C GLU A 166 -7.32 15.47 -2.06
N SER A 167 -6.51 14.51 -1.58
CA SER A 167 -5.81 14.61 -0.28
C SER A 167 -4.73 15.69 -0.25
N ALA A 168 -4.10 15.98 -1.39
CA ALA A 168 -3.13 17.06 -1.53
C ALA A 168 -3.77 18.46 -1.44
N GLY A 169 -5.06 18.58 -1.77
CA GLY A 169 -5.70 19.87 -1.93
C GLY A 169 -5.21 20.66 -3.14
N ALA A 170 -5.90 21.74 -3.47
CA ALA A 170 -5.72 22.45 -4.74
C ALA A 170 -4.31 23.03 -4.93
N GLU A 171 -3.74 23.69 -3.91
CA GLU A 171 -2.44 24.36 -4.02
C GLU A 171 -1.29 23.35 -4.23
N CYS A 172 -1.21 22.32 -3.38
CA CYS A 172 -0.17 21.31 -3.48
C CYS A 172 -0.32 20.46 -4.75
N LYS A 173 -1.56 20.09 -5.13
CA LYS A 173 -1.83 19.39 -6.38
C LYS A 173 -1.32 20.19 -7.59
N ALA A 174 -1.61 21.49 -7.65
CA ALA A 174 -1.13 22.35 -8.73
C ALA A 174 0.40 22.50 -8.73
N ALA A 175 1.04 22.54 -7.55
CA ALA A 175 2.49 22.55 -7.45
C ALA A 175 3.10 21.23 -7.96
N LEU A 176 2.58 20.08 -7.55
CA LEU A 176 3.03 18.76 -8.01
C LEU A 176 2.85 18.56 -9.52
N GLN A 177 1.75 19.05 -10.10
CA GLN A 177 1.52 18.99 -11.55
C GLN A 177 2.57 19.81 -12.31
N GLU A 178 2.89 21.02 -11.84
CA GLU A 178 3.92 21.86 -12.43
C GLU A 178 5.31 21.27 -12.27
N THR A 179 5.65 20.75 -11.08
CA THR A 179 6.91 20.03 -10.84
C THR A 179 7.08 18.88 -11.81
N ASN A 180 6.04 18.07 -12.03
CA ASN A 180 6.10 16.94 -12.97
C ASN A 180 6.40 17.41 -14.40
N GLN A 181 5.74 18.48 -14.86
CA GLN A 181 6.00 19.07 -16.19
C GLN A 181 7.45 19.57 -16.31
N LEU A 182 7.97 20.22 -15.27
CA LEU A 182 9.35 20.72 -15.25
C LEU A 182 10.37 19.57 -15.24
N VAL A 183 10.12 18.50 -14.48
CA VAL A 183 10.97 17.30 -14.46
C VAL A 183 11.00 16.66 -15.84
N GLU A 184 9.85 16.46 -16.50
CA GLU A 184 9.77 15.91 -17.85
C GLU A 184 10.60 16.73 -18.86
N GLN A 185 10.48 18.06 -18.81
CA GLN A 185 11.23 18.95 -19.69
C GLN A 185 12.74 18.85 -19.46
N ARG A 186 13.19 18.86 -18.20
CA ARG A 186 14.62 18.72 -17.87
C ARG A 186 15.15 17.33 -18.18
N LEU A 187 14.34 16.29 -18.01
CA LEU A 187 14.75 14.92 -18.31
C LEU A 187 15.04 14.74 -19.81
N ALA A 188 14.26 15.41 -20.67
CA ALA A 188 14.44 15.37 -22.13
C ALA A 188 15.74 16.02 -22.61
N THR A 189 16.29 16.99 -21.88
CA THR A 189 17.52 17.70 -22.24
C THR A 189 18.74 17.20 -21.47
N GLU A 190 18.58 16.91 -20.17
CA GLU A 190 19.68 16.68 -19.23
C GLU A 190 19.45 15.45 -18.35
N GLY A 191 18.90 14.37 -18.92
CA GLY A 191 18.37 13.23 -18.16
C GLY A 191 19.28 12.62 -17.08
N LYS A 192 20.60 12.53 -17.32
CA LYS A 192 21.55 12.02 -16.31
C LYS A 192 21.69 12.95 -15.10
N SER A 193 21.67 14.27 -15.32
CA SER A 193 21.79 15.25 -14.24
C SER A 193 20.55 15.24 -13.36
N VAL A 194 19.36 15.19 -13.98
CA VAL A 194 18.08 15.13 -13.27
C VAL A 194 18.00 13.87 -12.42
N LYS A 195 18.31 12.70 -12.97
CA LYS A 195 18.31 11.45 -12.17
C LYS A 195 19.27 11.51 -10.99
N THR A 196 20.44 12.14 -11.17
CA THR A 196 21.41 12.37 -10.10
C THR A 196 20.89 13.32 -9.02
N LEU A 197 20.18 14.38 -9.41
CA LEU A 197 19.56 15.34 -8.48
C LEU A 197 18.60 14.65 -7.51
N PHE A 198 17.90 13.61 -7.96
CA PHE A 198 16.95 12.83 -7.16
C PHE A 198 17.58 11.60 -6.47
N GLY A 199 18.90 11.43 -6.50
CA GLY A 199 19.57 10.26 -5.91
C GLY A 199 19.30 8.95 -6.65
N ALA A 200 18.84 9.01 -7.90
CA ALA A 200 18.34 7.87 -8.67
C ALA A 200 19.12 7.63 -9.98
N SER A 201 20.43 7.93 -9.99
CA SER A 201 21.29 7.81 -11.19
C SER A 201 21.33 6.40 -11.81
N GLU A 202 21.05 5.37 -10.99
CA GLU A 202 20.99 3.97 -11.39
C GLU A 202 19.74 3.58 -12.20
N LEU A 203 18.70 4.41 -12.21
CA LEU A 203 17.48 4.19 -12.97
C LEU A 203 17.68 4.60 -14.43
N GLU A 204 18.32 3.74 -15.22
CA GLU A 204 18.60 4.01 -16.64
C GLU A 204 17.34 4.22 -17.48
N ILE A 205 16.26 3.51 -17.16
CA ILE A 205 14.97 3.58 -17.87
C ILE A 205 14.15 4.75 -17.32
N ASP A 206 13.78 5.71 -18.16
CA ASP A 206 13.00 6.89 -17.73
C ASP A 206 11.66 6.52 -17.10
N GLY A 207 11.03 5.44 -17.57
CA GLY A 207 9.80 4.91 -16.97
C GLY A 207 9.96 4.43 -15.52
N ASP A 208 11.11 3.84 -15.17
CA ASP A 208 11.41 3.46 -13.78
C ASP A 208 11.61 4.70 -12.91
N PHE A 209 12.28 5.71 -13.47
CA PHE A 209 12.49 6.99 -12.80
C PHE A 209 11.17 7.74 -12.54
N PHE A 210 10.27 7.83 -13.53
CA PHE A 210 8.96 8.44 -13.33
C PHE A 210 8.10 7.69 -12.31
N TYR A 211 8.15 6.35 -12.33
CA TYR A 211 7.44 5.55 -11.34
C TYR A 211 7.98 5.80 -9.93
N PHE A 212 9.31 5.85 -9.77
CA PHE A 212 9.97 6.23 -8.51
C PHE A 212 9.52 7.60 -8.00
N LEU A 213 9.47 8.61 -8.87
CA LEU A 213 9.02 9.94 -8.48
C LEU A 213 7.54 9.98 -8.13
N ALA A 214 6.68 9.26 -8.86
CA ALA A 214 5.26 9.19 -8.54
C ALA A 214 5.04 8.56 -7.15
N ASP A 215 5.72 7.44 -6.88
CA ASP A 215 5.61 6.72 -5.62
C ASP A 215 6.14 7.55 -4.44
N ALA A 216 7.24 8.28 -4.64
CA ALA A 216 7.76 9.21 -3.64
C ALA A 216 6.73 10.28 -3.20
N ALA A 217 5.91 10.79 -4.12
CA ALA A 217 4.84 11.72 -3.79
C ALA A 217 3.70 11.02 -3.06
N VAL A 218 3.25 9.88 -3.57
CA VAL A 218 2.15 9.07 -3.00
C VAL A 218 2.42 8.69 -1.55
N ILE A 219 3.65 8.30 -1.23
CA ILE A 219 4.02 7.79 0.09
C ILE A 219 3.83 8.82 1.21
N ALA A 220 4.03 10.12 0.93
CA ALA A 220 3.70 11.18 1.89
C ALA A 220 2.22 11.14 2.28
N PHE A 221 1.31 10.93 1.34
CA PHE A 221 -0.13 10.89 1.61
C PHE A 221 -0.55 9.56 2.24
N GLN A 222 -0.09 8.44 1.67
CA GLN A 222 -0.47 7.10 2.12
C GLN A 222 -0.12 6.87 3.60
N TYR A 223 1.03 7.40 4.05
CA TYR A 223 1.50 7.26 5.43
C TYR A 223 1.18 8.48 6.31
N GLY A 224 0.33 9.40 5.84
CA GLY A 224 -0.22 10.49 6.66
C GLY A 224 0.76 11.62 6.99
N ASN A 225 1.73 11.87 6.11
CA ASN A 225 2.72 12.95 6.23
C ASN A 225 2.71 13.93 5.03
N PRO A 226 1.54 14.41 4.56
CA PRO A 226 1.46 15.28 3.38
C PRO A 226 2.26 16.57 3.56
N ASP A 227 2.37 17.10 4.78
CA ASP A 227 3.09 18.35 5.08
C ASP A 227 4.58 18.27 4.79
N LYS A 228 5.17 17.06 4.80
CA LYS A 228 6.59 16.86 4.46
C LYS A 228 6.86 17.16 3.00
N LEU A 229 5.87 16.94 2.13
CA LEU A 229 5.93 17.21 0.70
C LEU A 229 5.31 18.57 0.37
N CYS A 230 4.07 18.80 0.80
CA CYS A 230 3.25 19.91 0.34
C CYS A 230 3.71 21.26 0.87
N SER A 231 4.06 21.37 2.16
CA SER A 231 4.49 22.64 2.74
C SER A 231 5.71 23.24 2.03
N PRO A 232 6.86 22.53 1.92
CA PRO A 232 8.03 23.09 1.24
C PRO A 232 7.80 23.30 -0.27
N LEU A 233 6.99 22.46 -0.92
CA LEU A 233 6.73 22.58 -2.35
C LEU A 233 5.82 23.77 -2.69
N VAL A 234 4.80 24.02 -1.88
CA VAL A 234 3.90 25.17 -2.04
C VAL A 234 4.63 26.48 -1.68
N GLU A 235 5.48 26.47 -0.66
CA GLU A 235 6.33 27.62 -0.32
C GLU A 235 7.28 27.97 -1.48
N ALA A 236 7.98 26.98 -2.04
CA ALA A 236 8.84 27.16 -3.21
C ALA A 236 8.05 27.75 -4.40
N LYS A 237 6.84 27.25 -4.64
CA LYS A 237 5.97 27.78 -5.70
C LYS A 237 5.60 29.25 -5.48
N LYS A 238 5.26 29.63 -4.24
CA LYS A 238 4.89 31.01 -3.88
C LYS A 238 6.08 31.95 -3.95
N ALA A 239 7.28 31.47 -3.64
CA ALA A 239 8.53 32.23 -3.73
C ALA A 239 9.07 32.37 -5.17
N GLY A 240 8.59 31.55 -6.10
CA GLY A 240 9.14 31.47 -7.47
C GLY A 240 10.46 30.70 -7.53
N ASP A 241 10.71 29.82 -6.55
CA ASP A 241 11.89 28.98 -6.48
C ASP A 241 11.81 27.79 -7.45
N ASP A 242 12.93 27.09 -7.61
CA ASP A 242 12.99 25.88 -8.43
C ASP A 242 12.24 24.70 -7.78
N LEU A 243 11.03 24.43 -8.28
CA LEU A 243 10.19 23.32 -7.83
C LEU A 243 10.84 21.95 -7.98
N VAL A 244 11.70 21.75 -8.99
CA VAL A 244 12.39 20.48 -9.20
C VAL A 244 13.41 20.26 -8.08
N ASN A 245 14.13 21.30 -7.69
CA ASN A 245 15.07 21.22 -6.55
C ASN A 245 14.34 21.05 -5.22
N ALA A 246 13.22 21.76 -5.01
CA ALA A 246 12.41 21.59 -3.81
C ALA A 246 11.88 20.16 -3.68
N TYR A 247 11.42 19.57 -4.79
CA TYR A 247 10.95 18.20 -4.80
C TYR A 247 12.09 17.19 -4.62
N ALA A 248 13.22 17.38 -5.30
CA ALA A 248 14.40 16.55 -5.13
C ALA A 248 14.92 16.56 -3.68
N LYS A 249 14.86 17.72 -3.01
CA LYS A 249 15.19 17.81 -1.58
C LYS A 249 14.29 16.92 -0.74
N TYR A 250 12.97 17.00 -0.94
CA TYR A 250 12.01 16.11 -0.28
C TYR A 250 12.33 14.62 -0.55
N VAL A 251 12.59 14.26 -1.81
CA VAL A 251 12.90 12.87 -2.17
C VAL A 251 14.17 12.39 -1.45
N ASN A 252 15.24 13.16 -1.46
CA ASN A 252 16.49 12.74 -0.82
C ASN A 252 16.38 12.69 0.72
N GLU A 253 15.81 13.72 1.35
CA GLU A 253 15.78 13.84 2.82
C GLU A 253 14.71 12.95 3.46
N TYR A 254 13.51 12.93 2.86
CA TYR A 254 12.38 12.20 3.42
C TYR A 254 12.25 10.81 2.80
N TYR A 255 12.13 10.70 1.47
CA TYR A 255 11.81 9.43 0.82
C TYR A 255 12.95 8.40 0.89
N LEU A 256 14.16 8.82 0.52
CA LEU A 256 15.36 7.99 0.60
C LEU A 256 15.95 7.97 2.01
N GLY A 257 16.04 9.14 2.66
CA GLY A 257 16.66 9.27 3.97
C GLY A 257 15.80 8.74 5.13
N SER A 258 14.69 9.43 5.41
CA SER A 258 13.88 9.16 6.61
C SER A 258 12.99 7.92 6.49
N PHE A 259 12.41 7.70 5.31
CA PHE A 259 11.53 6.56 5.02
C PHE A 259 12.33 5.31 4.62
N GLY A 260 13.51 5.50 4.00
CA GLY A 260 14.46 4.41 3.77
C GLY A 260 14.19 3.59 2.50
N VAL A 261 13.56 4.16 1.47
CA VAL A 261 13.33 3.44 0.21
C VAL A 261 14.65 3.17 -0.51
N ASN A 262 14.84 1.91 -0.93
CA ASN A 262 15.94 1.53 -1.81
C ASN A 262 15.55 1.75 -3.29
N VAL A 263 16.28 2.61 -3.99
CA VAL A 263 16.06 2.94 -5.41
C VAL A 263 16.15 1.70 -6.31
N GLN A 264 16.95 0.69 -5.94
CA GLN A 264 17.13 -0.53 -6.75
C GLN A 264 15.84 -1.34 -6.90
N THR A 265 14.89 -1.21 -5.97
CA THR A 265 13.56 -1.84 -6.03
C THR A 265 12.73 -1.29 -7.20
N TYR A 266 13.07 -0.11 -7.72
CA TYR A 266 12.48 0.48 -8.93
C TYR A 266 13.23 0.08 -10.19
N ASN A 267 14.42 -0.51 -10.10
CA ASN A 267 15.23 -0.84 -11.27
C ASN A 267 14.78 -2.18 -11.87
N GLN A 268 14.15 -2.16 -13.04
CA GLN A 268 13.71 -3.40 -13.70
C GLN A 268 14.86 -4.40 -13.96
N LYS A 269 16.10 -3.93 -14.19
CA LYS A 269 17.25 -4.82 -14.37
C LYS A 269 17.64 -5.50 -13.06
N HIS A 270 17.62 -4.76 -11.95
CA HIS A 270 17.87 -5.30 -10.62
C HIS A 270 16.83 -6.37 -10.26
N LEU A 271 15.56 -6.08 -10.51
CA LEU A 271 14.44 -6.97 -10.25
C LEU A 271 14.46 -8.30 -11.04
N LYS A 272 15.25 -8.39 -12.12
CA LYS A 272 15.49 -9.67 -12.83
C LYS A 272 16.45 -10.60 -12.08
N ASN A 273 17.24 -10.08 -11.14
CA ASN A 273 18.17 -10.89 -10.38
C ASN A 273 17.40 -11.80 -9.43
N THR A 274 17.63 -13.10 -9.52
CA THR A 274 16.99 -14.13 -8.68
C THR A 274 17.76 -14.45 -7.40
N ALA A 275 18.94 -13.85 -7.21
CA ALA A 275 19.67 -13.97 -5.96
C ALA A 275 18.81 -13.44 -4.78
N LEU A 276 18.89 -14.13 -3.65
CA LEU A 276 18.19 -13.74 -2.44
C LEU A 276 18.99 -12.65 -1.70
N SER A 277 18.28 -11.62 -1.28
CA SER A 277 18.75 -10.45 -0.54
C SER A 277 17.63 -9.97 0.39
N GLU A 278 17.93 -9.05 1.30
CA GLU A 278 16.92 -8.43 2.17
C GLU A 278 15.81 -7.72 1.37
N ASP A 279 16.15 -7.14 0.20
CA ASP A 279 15.23 -6.48 -0.72
C ASP A 279 14.50 -7.44 -1.69
N SER A 280 14.63 -8.75 -1.51
CA SER A 280 13.98 -9.73 -2.40
C SER A 280 12.46 -9.69 -2.34
N SER A 281 11.89 -9.09 -1.29
CA SER A 281 10.45 -8.93 -1.11
C SER A 281 9.81 -8.16 -2.26
N ASP A 282 10.46 -7.09 -2.77
CA ASP A 282 9.91 -6.29 -3.88
C ASP A 282 9.76 -7.09 -5.17
N ARG A 283 10.73 -7.97 -5.46
CA ARG A 283 10.65 -8.85 -6.63
C ARG A 283 9.47 -9.82 -6.51
N LEU A 284 9.28 -10.39 -5.32
CA LEU A 284 8.17 -11.31 -5.05
C LEU A 284 6.82 -10.58 -5.13
N TRP A 285 6.73 -9.38 -4.57
CA TRP A 285 5.55 -8.54 -4.65
C TRP A 285 5.19 -8.19 -6.10
N TRP A 286 6.17 -7.76 -6.90
CA TRP A 286 5.96 -7.47 -8.31
C TRP A 286 5.52 -8.69 -9.11
N PHE A 287 6.00 -9.88 -8.77
CA PHE A 287 5.49 -11.11 -9.37
C PHE A 287 4.00 -11.27 -9.10
N GLN A 288 3.55 -11.11 -7.86
CA GLN A 288 2.13 -11.21 -7.47
C GLN A 288 1.26 -10.15 -8.15
N VAL A 289 1.72 -8.90 -8.18
CA VAL A 289 1.05 -7.78 -8.88
C VAL A 289 0.88 -8.10 -10.37
N CYS A 290 1.91 -8.66 -11.01
CA CYS A 290 1.89 -8.95 -12.44
C CYS A 290 1.12 -10.22 -12.84
N THR A 291 0.82 -11.11 -11.90
CA THR A 291 0.15 -12.40 -12.17
C THR A 291 -1.28 -12.49 -11.64
N GLU A 292 -1.56 -11.95 -10.45
CA GLU A 292 -2.80 -12.23 -9.73
C GLU A 292 -3.58 -10.97 -9.33
N VAL A 293 -2.95 -10.05 -8.61
CA VAL A 293 -3.69 -9.01 -7.86
C VAL A 293 -3.82 -7.68 -8.60
N ALA A 294 -3.01 -7.45 -9.63
CA ALA A 294 -2.91 -6.17 -10.31
C ALA A 294 -2.62 -5.00 -9.34
N TYR A 295 -3.36 -3.89 -9.40
CA TYR A 295 -3.10 -2.58 -8.73
C TYR A 295 -2.21 -1.61 -9.51
N PHE A 296 -2.34 -1.56 -10.83
CA PHE A 296 -1.58 -0.57 -11.60
C PHE A 296 -2.20 0.84 -11.42
N GLN A 297 -1.59 1.63 -10.54
CA GLN A 297 -1.99 3.01 -10.21
C GLN A 297 -1.79 3.96 -11.40
N ILE A 298 -2.78 4.16 -12.26
CA ILE A 298 -2.60 4.92 -13.51
C ILE A 298 -3.03 6.38 -13.38
N TRP A 299 -2.18 7.31 -13.83
CA TRP A 299 -2.58 8.71 -13.91
C TRP A 299 -3.57 8.93 -15.07
N ARG A 300 -4.79 9.41 -14.76
CA ARG A 300 -5.69 10.02 -15.74
C ARG A 300 -5.60 11.54 -15.64
N ASP A 301 -5.25 12.17 -16.76
CA ASP A 301 -5.37 13.61 -16.89
C ASP A 301 -6.86 13.99 -16.90
N LEU A 302 -7.32 14.69 -15.86
CA LEU A 302 -8.71 15.17 -15.70
C LEU A 302 -9.01 16.40 -16.58
N THR A 303 -8.24 16.63 -17.64
CA THR A 303 -8.43 17.73 -18.59
C THR A 303 -9.60 17.51 -19.57
N ARG A 304 -10.38 16.44 -19.41
CA ARG A 304 -11.62 16.21 -20.19
C ARG A 304 -12.84 16.07 -19.28
N SER A 305 -13.14 17.11 -18.51
CA SER A 305 -14.53 17.36 -18.11
C SER A 305 -15.34 17.71 -19.36
N GLY A 306 -15.96 16.70 -19.97
CA GLY A 306 -16.90 16.88 -21.07
C GLY A 306 -16.70 15.86 -22.19
N GLU A 307 -17.14 14.62 -21.98
CA GLU A 307 -17.75 13.75 -23.00
C GLU A 307 -18.21 12.46 -22.32
N VAL A 308 -19.50 12.46 -21.98
CA VAL A 308 -20.49 11.38 -22.13
C VAL A 308 -19.91 9.99 -22.45
N SER A 309 -20.21 9.00 -21.59
CA SER A 309 -20.15 7.57 -21.94
C SER A 309 -20.68 7.30 -23.34
N PRO A 310 -19.98 6.53 -24.19
CA PRO A 310 -20.63 5.91 -25.31
C PRO A 310 -20.55 4.39 -25.20
N ASP A 311 -21.73 3.80 -25.06
CA ASP A 311 -22.06 2.57 -25.77
C ASP A 311 -21.66 2.70 -27.26
N LEU A 312 -21.05 1.63 -27.78
CA LEU A 312 -21.10 1.12 -29.15
C LEU A 312 -21.16 2.11 -30.36
N GLU A 313 -20.08 2.03 -31.18
CA GLU A 313 -20.03 2.19 -32.66
C GLU A 313 -19.85 3.61 -33.32
N PRO A 314 -19.39 3.74 -34.61
CA PRO A 314 -18.01 4.14 -34.94
C PRO A 314 -17.91 5.44 -35.82
N PRO A 315 -16.74 5.81 -36.41
CA PRO A 315 -16.17 7.16 -36.34
C PRO A 315 -16.66 8.16 -37.41
N ARG A 316 -16.61 9.47 -37.11
CA ARG A 316 -16.53 10.53 -38.13
C ARG A 316 -15.60 11.68 -37.75
N ASP A 317 -14.96 12.19 -38.79
CA ASP A 317 -13.87 13.16 -38.86
C ASP A 317 -14.14 14.54 -38.23
N GLY A 318 -13.10 15.17 -37.67
CA GLY A 318 -13.15 16.59 -37.28
C GLY A 318 -11.90 17.15 -36.60
N LYS A 319 -11.02 17.75 -37.41
CA LYS A 319 -9.80 18.53 -37.11
C LYS A 319 -9.73 19.29 -35.76
N GLN A 320 -8.68 19.04 -34.96
CA GLN A 320 -8.22 19.87 -33.83
C GLN A 320 -6.97 20.72 -34.17
N THR A 321 -6.89 21.91 -33.56
CA THR A 321 -5.95 23.00 -33.88
C THR A 321 -4.53 22.81 -33.28
N PRO A 322 -3.48 23.55 -33.73
CA PRO A 322 -2.08 23.25 -33.40
C PRO A 322 -1.62 23.54 -31.96
N ARG A 323 -2.36 24.35 -31.18
CA ARG A 323 -1.96 24.71 -29.80
C ARG A 323 -2.34 23.62 -28.79
N GLU A 324 -3.48 22.96 -28.98
CA GLU A 324 -3.95 21.80 -28.19
C GLU A 324 -3.13 20.54 -28.47
N ARG A 325 -2.45 20.49 -29.63
CA ARG A 325 -1.63 19.35 -30.04
C ARG A 325 -0.38 19.18 -29.17
N ARG A 326 0.21 20.28 -28.66
CA ARG A 326 1.48 20.22 -27.91
C ARG A 326 1.31 19.74 -26.47
N GLU A 327 0.19 20.07 -25.83
CA GLU A 327 -0.17 19.59 -24.47
C GLU A 327 -0.73 18.16 -24.50
N SER A 328 -1.47 17.78 -25.55
CA SER A 328 -1.95 16.39 -25.70
C SER A 328 -0.83 15.39 -26.01
N LEU A 329 0.23 15.81 -26.72
CA LEU A 329 1.38 14.97 -27.06
C LEU A 329 2.26 14.65 -25.83
N THR A 330 2.39 15.57 -24.87
CA THR A 330 3.14 15.34 -23.63
C THR A 330 2.38 14.43 -22.66
N ALA A 331 1.08 14.68 -22.47
CA ALA A 331 0.22 13.81 -21.65
C ALA A 331 0.10 12.38 -22.23
N SER A 332 0.00 12.24 -23.56
CA SER A 332 0.01 10.93 -24.23
C SER A 332 1.33 10.18 -24.04
N LYS A 333 2.48 10.88 -24.09
CA LYS A 333 3.79 10.28 -23.83
C LYS A 333 3.99 9.88 -22.37
N ARG A 334 3.40 10.60 -21.41
CA ARG A 334 3.41 10.24 -19.98
C ARG A 334 2.60 8.97 -19.73
N ARG A 335 1.38 8.91 -20.28
CA ARG A 335 0.51 7.73 -20.20
C ARG A 335 1.17 6.52 -20.88
N GLU A 336 1.70 6.70 -22.09
CA GLU A 336 2.46 5.65 -22.76
C GLU A 336 3.72 5.28 -21.97
N GLY A 337 4.42 6.24 -21.35
CA GLY A 337 5.64 5.99 -20.57
C GLY A 337 5.39 5.16 -19.31
N GLU A 338 4.38 5.52 -18.51
CA GLU A 338 4.01 4.83 -17.26
C GLU A 338 3.34 3.47 -17.54
N GLU A 339 2.42 3.42 -18.51
CA GLU A 339 1.74 2.18 -18.92
C GLU A 339 2.72 1.22 -19.62
N ARG A 340 3.66 1.73 -20.43
CA ARG A 340 4.75 0.93 -21.01
C ARG A 340 5.79 0.55 -19.99
N ALA A 341 6.14 1.38 -18.99
CA ALA A 341 7.05 0.99 -17.92
C ALA A 341 6.51 -0.20 -17.13
N ARG A 342 5.21 -0.18 -16.82
CA ARG A 342 4.53 -1.25 -16.06
C ARG A 342 4.27 -2.49 -16.90
N SER A 343 3.83 -2.31 -18.15
CA SER A 343 3.69 -3.41 -19.12
C SER A 343 5.04 -4.05 -19.43
N CYS A 344 6.12 -3.27 -19.56
CA CYS A 344 7.48 -3.77 -19.71
C CYS A 344 7.97 -4.47 -18.44
N ARG A 345 7.66 -3.95 -17.24
CA ARG A 345 7.99 -4.61 -15.97
C ARG A 345 7.33 -5.98 -15.88
N CYS A 346 6.01 -6.06 -16.09
CA CYS A 346 5.31 -7.35 -16.09
C CYS A 346 5.70 -8.26 -17.26
N ARG A 347 6.05 -7.72 -18.44
CA ARG A 347 6.56 -8.49 -19.58
C ARG A 347 7.94 -9.09 -19.29
N SER A 348 8.82 -8.31 -18.67
CA SER A 348 10.13 -8.72 -18.15
C SER A 348 10.00 -9.86 -17.14
N TYR A 349 8.98 -9.83 -16.27
CA TYR A 349 8.70 -10.92 -15.32
C TYR A 349 8.13 -12.19 -15.99
N ARG A 350 7.24 -12.05 -16.98
CA ARG A 350 6.68 -13.19 -17.72
C ARG A 350 7.72 -13.95 -18.54
N GLU A 351 8.81 -13.31 -18.95
CA GLU A 351 9.94 -13.97 -19.62
C GLU A 351 10.80 -14.80 -18.66
N LEU A 352 10.79 -14.49 -17.36
CA LEU A 352 11.55 -15.20 -16.32
C LEU A 352 10.80 -16.39 -15.71
N VAL A 353 9.47 -16.39 -15.76
CA VAL A 353 8.62 -17.48 -15.27
C VAL A 353 7.59 -17.81 -16.35
N PRO A 354 7.76 -18.90 -17.13
CA PRO A 354 6.75 -19.33 -18.09
C PRO A 354 5.51 -19.81 -17.32
N VAL A 355 4.53 -18.92 -17.15
CA VAL A 355 3.23 -19.26 -16.56
C VAL A 355 2.49 -20.16 -17.54
N LYS A 356 2.33 -21.45 -17.22
CA LYS A 356 1.30 -22.28 -17.83
C LYS A 356 -0.05 -21.62 -17.51
N LYS A 357 -0.83 -21.27 -18.53
CA LYS A 357 -2.17 -20.69 -18.39
C LYS A 357 -2.98 -21.50 -17.36
N MET A 358 -3.33 -20.87 -16.25
CA MET A 358 -4.40 -21.39 -15.39
C MET A 358 -5.75 -21.25 -16.11
N PRO A 359 -6.64 -22.25 -16.03
CA PRO A 359 -7.99 -22.12 -16.56
C PRO A 359 -8.76 -21.05 -15.78
N ARG A 360 -9.60 -20.29 -16.48
CA ARG A 360 -10.48 -19.27 -15.87
C ARG A 360 -11.40 -19.97 -14.87
N ALA A 361 -11.47 -19.44 -13.65
CA ALA A 361 -12.54 -19.78 -12.72
C ALA A 361 -13.82 -19.08 -13.20
N GLY A 362 -14.83 -19.88 -13.59
CA GLY A 362 -16.17 -19.39 -13.89
C GLY A 362 -16.67 -19.79 -15.28
N GLU A 363 -17.05 -21.06 -15.42
CA GLU A 363 -18.25 -21.43 -16.18
C GLU A 363 -18.92 -22.55 -15.38
N GLU A 364 -20.13 -22.26 -14.91
CA GLU A 364 -20.98 -23.16 -14.16
C GLU A 364 -21.38 -24.35 -15.04
N ASP A 365 -21.13 -25.57 -14.58
CA ASP A 365 -22.00 -26.70 -14.89
C ASP A 365 -22.44 -27.30 -13.55
N ALA A 366 -23.65 -26.94 -13.14
CA ALA A 366 -24.34 -27.55 -12.02
C ALA A 366 -24.66 -29.02 -12.35
N ALA A 367 -23.87 -29.96 -11.80
CA ALA A 367 -24.20 -31.38 -11.81
C ALA A 367 -24.84 -31.79 -10.46
N PRO A 368 -25.88 -32.65 -10.47
CA PRO A 368 -26.77 -32.82 -9.33
C PRO A 368 -26.14 -33.64 -8.20
N VAL A 369 -26.48 -33.25 -6.97
CA VAL A 369 -26.14 -33.92 -5.72
C VAL A 369 -26.64 -35.37 -5.74
N LYS A 370 -25.71 -36.34 -5.83
CA LYS A 370 -26.00 -37.73 -5.50
C LYS A 370 -25.94 -37.90 -3.98
N LYS A 371 -27.09 -38.16 -3.37
CA LYS A 371 -27.16 -38.83 -2.06
C LYS A 371 -26.48 -40.19 -2.20
N LEU A 372 -25.53 -40.48 -1.32
CA LEU A 372 -24.95 -41.81 -1.14
C LEU A 372 -25.53 -42.42 0.16
N PRO A 373 -25.61 -43.76 0.22
CA PRO A 373 -26.58 -44.51 1.03
C PRO A 373 -26.38 -44.44 2.54
#